data_AF-A0A848Y0Q3-F1
#
_entry.id   AF-A0A848Y0Q3-F1
#
_cell.length_a   1.000
_cell.length_b   1.000
_cell.length_c   1.000
_cell.angle_alpha   90.00
_cell.angle_beta   90.00
_cell.angle_gamma   90.00
#
_symmetry.space_group_name_H-M   'P 1'
#
loop_
_entity.id
_entity.type
_entity.pdbx_description
1 polymer ?
#
loop_
_entity_poly.entity_id
_entity_poly.type
_entity_poly.pdbx_seq_one_letter_code
_entity_poly.pdbx_strand_id
1 'polypeptide(L)'
;LARWIGVAGFIGATFIGWALLASEPTRYLALILVWACPVLAVQWAYGGHHLWRLRRVLALAVAVPTLYLWVADRIALALGIWHISDRFTTGLAPGGLPIEEALFFVVTNVLVVQGLVLMLHTWGMDVVQQRPARTPGSRFLRARQSAR
;
A
#
# COMPACT_ATOMS: atom_id res chain seq x y z
N LEU A 1 6.80 18.56 3.50
CA LEU A 1 7.80 18.16 2.48
C LEU A 1 7.67 16.68 2.09
N ALA A 2 7.70 15.75 3.05
CA ALA A 2 7.63 14.29 2.79
C ALA A 2 6.43 13.83 1.94
N ARG A 3 5.25 14.47 2.08
CA ARG A 3 4.08 14.17 1.22
C ARG A 3 4.37 14.42 -0.26
N TRP A 4 4.85 15.61 -0.59
CA TRP A 4 5.09 16.00 -1.98
C TRP A 4 6.27 15.26 -2.61
N ILE A 5 7.29 14.91 -1.81
CA ILE A 5 8.39 14.05 -2.27
C ILE A 5 7.86 12.68 -2.70
N GLY A 6 7.00 12.04 -1.90
CA GLY A 6 6.43 10.73 -2.26
C GLY A 6 5.52 10.81 -3.49
N VAL A 7 4.69 11.85 -3.58
CA VAL A 7 3.85 12.08 -4.78
C VAL A 7 4.73 12.25 -6.03
N ALA A 8 5.75 13.11 -5.97
CA ALA A 8 6.67 13.31 -7.07
C ALA A 8 7.43 12.03 -7.45
N GLY A 9 7.81 11.22 -6.46
CA GLY A 9 8.45 9.92 -6.67
C GLY A 9 7.54 8.95 -7.45
N PHE A 10 6.27 8.81 -7.03
CA PHE A 10 5.33 7.94 -7.75
C PHE A 10 4.99 8.46 -9.14
N ILE A 11 4.80 9.77 -9.32
CA ILE A 11 4.60 10.36 -10.64
C ILE A 11 5.82 10.13 -11.54
N GLY A 12 7.03 10.30 -11.01
CA GLY A 12 8.27 9.99 -11.72
C GLY A 12 8.34 8.52 -12.14
N ALA A 13 7.97 7.60 -11.24
CA ALA A 13 7.89 6.17 -11.55
C ALA A 13 6.87 5.86 -12.64
N THR A 14 5.72 6.54 -12.69
CA THR A 14 4.76 6.45 -13.79
C THR A 14 5.40 6.85 -15.12
N PHE A 15 6.14 7.96 -15.17
CA PHE A 15 6.81 8.41 -16.39
C PHE A 15 7.93 7.45 -16.81
N ILE A 16 8.68 6.89 -15.86
CA ILE A 16 9.65 5.83 -16.13
C ILE A 16 8.95 4.62 -16.75
N GLY A 17 7.86 4.16 -16.14
CA GLY A 17 7.04 3.08 -16.70
C GLY A 17 6.57 3.39 -18.11
N TRP A 18 6.11 4.62 -18.35
CA TRP A 18 5.65 5.04 -19.67
C TRP A 18 6.77 4.99 -20.72
N ALA A 19 7.98 5.44 -20.36
CA ALA A 19 9.15 5.34 -21.24
C ALA A 19 9.53 3.87 -21.51
N LEU A 20 9.43 2.99 -20.50
CA LEU A 20 9.71 1.55 -20.64
C LEU A 20 8.71 0.80 -21.54
N LEU A 21 7.53 1.37 -21.85
CA LEU A 21 6.58 0.77 -22.80
C LEU A 21 7.13 0.68 -24.23
N ALA A 22 8.14 1.49 -24.55
CA ALA A 22 8.78 1.53 -25.88
C ALA A 22 9.53 0.24 -26.22
N SER A 23 9.86 -0.60 -25.23
CA SER A 23 10.65 -1.82 -25.40
C SER A 23 9.85 -3.04 -24.93
N GLU A 24 9.83 -4.11 -25.75
CA GLU A 24 9.08 -5.33 -25.43
C GLU A 24 9.60 -6.04 -24.17
N PRO A 25 10.92 -6.28 -23.99
CA PRO A 25 11.44 -6.95 -22.79
C PRO A 25 11.15 -6.21 -21.48
N THR A 26 10.85 -4.92 -21.51
CA THR A 26 10.52 -4.15 -20.29
C THR A 26 9.01 -3.93 -20.14
N ARG A 27 8.19 -4.49 -21.03
CA ARG A 27 6.76 -4.19 -21.10
C ARG A 27 6.02 -4.60 -19.84
N TYR A 28 6.36 -5.74 -19.23
CA TYR A 28 5.70 -6.13 -18.00
C TYR A 28 6.01 -5.18 -16.83
N LEU A 29 7.30 -4.86 -16.64
CA LEU A 29 7.74 -3.85 -15.68
C LEU A 29 7.07 -2.50 -15.91
N ALA A 30 6.99 -2.06 -17.17
CA ALA A 30 6.34 -0.84 -17.57
C ALA A 30 4.86 -0.80 -17.15
N LEU A 31 4.13 -1.89 -17.40
CA LEU A 31 2.71 -2.00 -17.04
C LEU A 31 2.51 -1.93 -15.52
N ILE A 32 3.37 -2.60 -14.72
CA ILE A 32 3.32 -2.52 -13.25
C ILE A 32 3.42 -1.05 -12.81
N LEU A 33 4.40 -0.31 -13.32
CA LEU A 33 4.66 1.08 -12.92
C LEU A 33 3.56 2.04 -13.40
N VAL A 34 3.22 2.01 -14.69
CA VAL A 34 2.24 2.93 -15.28
C VAL A 34 0.87 2.79 -14.63
N TRP A 35 0.49 1.58 -14.26
CA TRP A 35 -0.82 1.34 -13.66
C TRP A 35 -0.83 1.60 -12.15
N ALA A 36 0.16 1.10 -11.40
CA ALA A 36 0.11 1.17 -9.94
C ALA A 36 0.55 2.52 -9.37
N CYS A 37 1.60 3.13 -9.95
CA CYS A 37 2.18 4.34 -9.39
C CYS A 37 1.23 5.54 -9.35
N PRO A 38 0.34 5.79 -10.35
CA PRO A 38 -0.67 6.84 -10.24
C PRO A 38 -1.61 6.64 -9.04
N VAL A 39 -2.04 5.40 -8.79
CA VAL A 39 -2.93 5.08 -7.66
C VAL A 39 -2.19 5.30 -6.33
N LEU A 40 -0.93 4.86 -6.24
CA LEU A 40 -0.07 5.12 -5.07
C LEU A 40 0.19 6.60 -4.85
N ALA A 41 0.34 7.40 -5.92
CA ALA A 41 0.47 8.84 -5.82
C ALA A 41 -0.77 9.48 -5.19
N VAL A 42 -1.97 9.03 -5.58
CA VAL A 42 -3.24 9.51 -5.01
C VAL A 42 -3.37 9.11 -3.53
N GLN A 43 -3.12 7.84 -3.20
CA GLN A 43 -3.14 7.36 -1.80
C GLN A 43 -2.15 8.15 -0.92
N TRP A 44 -0.93 8.40 -1.43
CA TRP A 44 0.08 9.17 -0.72
C TRP A 44 -0.26 10.66 -0.60
N ALA A 45 -0.87 11.26 -1.64
CA ALA A 45 -1.35 12.63 -1.59
C ALA A 45 -2.45 12.80 -0.53
N TYR A 46 -3.34 11.81 -0.41
CA TYR A 46 -4.43 11.79 0.56
C TYR A 46 -3.91 11.72 2.01
N GLY A 47 -3.04 10.74 2.31
CA GLY A 47 -2.66 10.44 3.70
C GLY A 47 -1.19 10.14 3.98
N GLY A 48 -0.27 10.53 3.08
CA GLY A 48 1.16 10.18 3.17
C GLY A 48 1.83 10.55 4.50
N HIS A 49 1.42 11.63 5.17
CA HIS A 49 1.93 11.96 6.51
C HIS A 49 1.49 10.95 7.59
N HIS A 50 0.27 10.41 7.49
CA HIS A 50 -0.20 9.36 8.40
C HIS A 50 0.52 8.04 8.11
N LEU A 51 0.61 7.65 6.84
CA LEU A 51 1.34 6.47 6.40
C LEU A 51 2.81 6.50 6.85
N TRP A 52 3.48 7.65 6.70
CA TRP A 52 4.88 7.79 7.13
C TRP A 52 5.08 7.59 8.64
N ARG A 53 4.13 8.04 9.46
CA ARG A 53 4.17 7.80 10.91
C ARG A 53 4.02 6.31 11.26
N LEU A 54 3.26 5.56 10.45
CA LEU A 54 3.06 4.12 10.59
C LEU A 54 4.02 3.27 9.76
N ARG A 55 5.12 3.83 9.24
CA ARG A 55 6.03 3.14 8.31
C ARG A 55 6.54 1.77 8.76
N ARG A 56 6.71 1.54 10.06
CA ARG A 56 7.12 0.23 10.60
C ARG A 56 6.01 -0.81 10.46
N VAL A 57 4.78 -0.41 10.75
CA VAL A 57 3.59 -1.26 10.58
C VAL A 57 3.36 -1.53 9.10
N LEU A 58 3.44 -0.51 8.26
CA LEU A 58 3.35 -0.66 6.80
C LEU A 58 4.43 -1.61 6.26
N ALA A 59 5.67 -1.45 6.70
CA ALA A 59 6.79 -2.29 6.26
C ALA A 59 6.54 -3.76 6.59
N LEU A 60 6.10 -4.08 7.82
CA LEU A 60 5.78 -5.46 8.21
C LEU A 60 4.54 -6.00 7.47
N ALA A 61 3.48 -5.18 7.38
CA ALA A 61 2.24 -5.55 6.72
C ALA A 61 2.40 -5.80 5.22
N VAL A 62 3.38 -5.17 4.57
CA VAL A 62 3.77 -5.45 3.18
C VAL A 62 4.75 -6.62 3.13
N ALA A 63 5.82 -6.61 3.93
CA ALA A 63 6.90 -7.58 3.82
C ALA A 63 6.45 -9.02 4.06
N VAL A 64 5.60 -9.27 5.06
CA VAL A 64 5.13 -10.63 5.39
C VAL A 64 4.38 -11.29 4.22
N PRO A 65 3.30 -10.70 3.68
CA PRO A 65 2.62 -11.31 2.53
C PRO A 65 3.47 -11.30 1.27
N THR A 66 4.31 -10.27 1.04
CA THR A 66 5.24 -10.27 -0.10
C THR A 66 6.21 -11.45 -0.06
N LEU A 67 6.88 -11.70 1.06
CA LEU A 67 7.82 -12.82 1.20
C LEU A 67 7.14 -14.16 1.03
N TYR A 68 5.93 -14.32 1.59
CA TYR A 68 5.12 -15.51 1.38
C TYR A 68 4.82 -15.73 -0.11
N LEU A 69 4.35 -14.70 -0.81
CA LEU A 69 3.99 -14.79 -2.22
C LEU A 69 5.21 -15.02 -3.11
N TRP A 70 6.36 -14.42 -2.80
CA TRP A 70 7.61 -14.70 -3.52
C TRP A 70 8.00 -16.17 -3.45
N VAL A 71 7.92 -16.78 -2.26
CA VAL A 71 8.24 -18.20 -2.09
C VAL A 71 7.22 -19.07 -2.82
N ALA A 72 5.93 -18.79 -2.65
CA ALA A 72 4.87 -19.54 -3.31
C ALA A 72 4.99 -19.48 -4.84
N ASP A 73 5.21 -18.28 -5.38
CA ASP A 73 5.29 -18.07 -6.82
C ASP A 73 6.55 -18.68 -7.42
N ARG A 74 7.69 -18.56 -6.72
CA ARG A 74 8.92 -19.25 -7.11
C ARG A 74 8.72 -20.76 -7.20
N ILE A 75 8.03 -21.36 -6.23
CA ILE A 75 7.72 -22.79 -6.23
C ILE A 75 6.80 -23.14 -7.41
N ALA A 76 5.78 -22.33 -7.66
CA ALA A 76 4.84 -22.55 -8.76
C ALA A 76 5.55 -22.53 -10.14
N LEU A 77 6.47 -21.58 -10.35
CA LEU A 77 7.33 -21.53 -11.53
C LEU A 77 8.27 -22.74 -11.61
N ALA A 78 8.83 -23.20 -10.49
CA ALA A 78 9.70 -24.39 -10.44
C ALA A 78 8.98 -25.66 -10.91
N LEU A 79 7.71 -25.76 -10.52
CA LEU A 79 6.85 -26.91 -10.80
C LEU A 79 6.17 -26.81 -12.18
N GLY A 80 6.35 -25.71 -12.90
CA GLY A 80 5.69 -25.46 -14.19
C GLY A 80 4.16 -25.36 -14.07
N ILE A 81 3.65 -24.97 -12.89
CA ILE A 81 2.20 -24.76 -12.69
C ILE A 81 1.73 -23.63 -13.60
N TRP A 82 2.57 -22.61 -13.76
CA TRP A 82 2.35 -21.52 -14.68
C TRP A 82 3.70 -20.98 -15.19
N HIS A 83 3.67 -20.18 -16.25
CA HIS A 83 4.84 -19.59 -16.88
C HIS A 83 4.58 -18.13 -17.26
N ILE A 84 5.63 -17.33 -17.25
CA ILE A 84 5.61 -15.96 -17.74
C ILE A 84 6.28 -15.87 -19.11
N SER A 85 5.89 -14.88 -19.91
CA SER A 85 6.45 -14.70 -21.25
C SER A 85 7.84 -14.08 -21.20
N ASP A 86 8.85 -14.83 -21.61
CA ASP A 86 10.25 -14.35 -21.73
C ASP A 86 10.37 -13.12 -22.64
N ARG A 87 9.47 -12.97 -23.62
CA ARG A 87 9.45 -11.86 -24.57
C ARG A 87 9.15 -10.51 -23.91
N PHE A 88 8.34 -10.50 -22.85
CA PHE A 88 7.85 -9.27 -22.22
C PHE A 88 8.48 -8.97 -20.86
N THR A 89 9.45 -9.79 -20.46
CA THR A 89 10.20 -9.71 -19.21
C THR A 89 11.68 -9.45 -19.47
N THR A 90 12.37 -8.85 -18.50
CA THR A 90 13.79 -8.47 -18.61
C THR A 90 14.74 -9.67 -18.61
N GLY A 91 14.25 -10.87 -18.28
CA GLY A 91 15.06 -12.07 -18.13
C GLY A 91 15.85 -12.13 -16.83
N LEU A 92 15.72 -11.12 -15.95
CA LEU A 92 16.37 -11.10 -14.64
C LEU A 92 15.53 -11.88 -13.63
N ALA A 93 16.04 -13.03 -13.16
CA ALA A 93 15.33 -13.89 -12.22
C ALA A 93 16.23 -14.36 -11.05
N PRO A 94 16.59 -13.47 -10.11
CA PRO A 94 17.40 -13.86 -8.94
C PRO A 94 16.69 -14.95 -8.13
N GLY A 95 17.39 -16.05 -7.83
CA GLY A 95 16.81 -17.20 -7.14
C GLY A 95 15.72 -17.94 -7.94
N GLY A 96 15.55 -17.62 -9.24
CA GLY A 96 14.55 -18.20 -10.14
C GLY A 96 13.17 -17.53 -10.08
N LEU A 97 13.05 -16.37 -9.43
CA LEU A 97 11.83 -15.54 -9.45
C LEU A 97 12.09 -14.29 -10.31
N PRO A 98 11.33 -14.06 -11.40
CA PRO A 98 11.46 -12.86 -12.21
C PRO A 98 11.34 -11.58 -11.37
N ILE A 99 12.19 -10.59 -11.64
CA ILE A 99 12.19 -9.34 -10.88
C ILE A 99 10.86 -8.59 -10.99
N GLU A 100 10.18 -8.71 -12.12
CA GLU A 100 8.87 -8.12 -12.35
C GLU A 100 7.79 -8.77 -11.48
N GLU A 101 7.81 -10.10 -11.31
CA GLU A 101 6.92 -10.80 -10.38
C GLU A 101 7.19 -10.38 -8.94
N ALA A 102 8.48 -10.33 -8.57
CA ALA A 102 8.87 -9.86 -7.24
C ALA A 102 8.35 -8.45 -6.95
N LEU A 103 8.50 -7.53 -7.92
CA LEU A 103 8.00 -6.17 -7.83
C LEU A 103 6.47 -6.11 -7.84
N PHE A 104 5.80 -6.92 -8.66
CA PHE A 104 4.35 -7.00 -8.73
C PHE A 104 3.76 -7.32 -7.36
N PHE A 105 4.29 -8.33 -6.66
CA PHE A 105 3.83 -8.67 -5.30
C PHE A 105 4.11 -7.55 -4.29
N VAL A 106 5.24 -6.86 -4.37
CA VAL A 106 5.52 -5.71 -3.50
C VAL A 106 4.50 -4.60 -3.74
N VAL A 107 4.34 -4.18 -4.99
CA VAL A 107 3.52 -3.03 -5.39
C VAL A 107 2.04 -3.26 -5.08
N THR A 108 1.53 -4.46 -5.36
CA THR A 108 0.14 -4.83 -5.05
C THR A 108 -0.11 -4.90 -3.55
N ASN A 109 0.82 -5.45 -2.75
CA ASN A 109 0.70 -5.41 -1.30
C ASN A 109 0.76 -3.98 -0.76
N VAL A 110 1.61 -3.12 -1.32
CA VAL A 110 1.65 -1.69 -0.93
C VAL A 110 0.31 -1.01 -1.22
N LEU A 111 -0.28 -1.23 -2.41
CA LEU A 111 -1.59 -0.68 -2.77
C LEU A 111 -2.69 -1.09 -1.79
N VAL A 112 -2.74 -2.39 -1.46
CA VAL A 112 -3.73 -2.95 -0.54
C VAL A 112 -3.53 -2.42 0.88
N VAL A 113 -2.30 -2.52 1.41
CA VAL A 113 -2.00 -2.12 2.79
C VAL A 113 -2.19 -0.62 2.98
N GLN A 114 -1.73 0.22 2.04
CA GLN A 114 -1.98 1.66 2.11
C GLN A 114 -3.48 1.97 2.05
N GLY A 115 -4.20 1.37 1.11
CA GLY A 115 -5.64 1.54 0.98
C GLY A 115 -6.39 1.19 2.26
N LEU A 116 -6.09 0.03 2.86
CA LEU A 116 -6.70 -0.43 4.11
C LEU A 116 -6.36 0.49 5.29
N VAL A 117 -5.11 0.92 5.44
CA VAL A 117 -4.72 1.83 6.54
C VAL A 117 -5.42 3.18 6.40
N LEU A 118 -5.52 3.73 5.19
CA LEU A 118 -6.22 4.99 4.96
C LEU A 118 -7.73 4.86 5.23
N MET A 119 -8.35 3.77 4.78
CA MET A 119 -9.77 3.48 5.03
C MET A 119 -10.07 3.30 6.53
N LEU A 120 -9.22 2.56 7.25
CA LEU A 120 -9.39 2.34 8.69
C LEU A 120 -9.15 3.63 9.48
N HIS A 121 -8.22 4.47 9.04
CA HIS A 121 -7.99 5.78 9.64
C HIS A 121 -9.24 6.67 9.51
N THR A 122 -9.84 6.76 8.33
CA THR A 122 -11.07 7.55 8.12
C THR A 122 -12.22 7.01 8.96
N TRP A 123 -12.44 5.70 8.94
CA TRP A 123 -13.54 5.09 9.68
C TRP A 123 -13.39 5.23 11.20
N GLY A 124 -12.16 5.12 11.71
CA GLY A 124 -11.88 5.35 13.13
C GLY A 124 -12.20 6.78 13.59
N MET A 125 -11.97 7.77 12.73
CA MET A 125 -12.35 9.17 13.03
C MET A 125 -13.88 9.32 13.12
N ASP A 126 -14.63 8.68 12.23
CA ASP A 126 -16.10 8.75 12.23
C ASP A 126 -16.69 8.16 13.52
N VAL A 127 -16.18 7.01 13.97
CA VAL A 127 -16.63 6.37 15.22
C VAL A 127 -16.35 7.22 16.45
N VAL A 128 -15.18 7.88 16.50
CA VAL A 128 -14.84 8.77 17.63
C VAL A 128 -15.76 10.00 17.65
N GLN A 129 -16.11 10.54 16.49
CA GLN A 129 -16.95 11.72 16.36
C GLN A 129 -18.44 11.45 16.66
N GLN A 130 -18.88 10.21 16.48
CA GLN A 130 -20.25 9.78 16.81
C GLN A 130 -20.49 9.52 18.31
N ARG A 131 -19.49 9.65 19.19
CA ARG A 131 -19.71 9.53 20.64
C ARG A 131 -20.61 10.69 21.11
N PRO A 132 -21.81 10.43 21.66
CA PRO A 132 -22.69 11.49 22.12
C PRO A 132 -21.95 12.35 23.14
N ALA A 133 -22.00 13.68 22.94
CA ALA A 133 -21.43 14.65 23.87
C ALA A 133 -21.89 14.28 25.28
N ARG A 134 -20.93 14.07 26.20
CA ARG A 134 -21.20 13.75 27.60
C ARG A 134 -22.31 14.69 28.10
N THR A 135 -23.49 14.16 28.37
CA THR A 135 -24.62 14.92 28.85
C THR A 135 -24.17 15.69 30.11
N PRO A 136 -24.31 17.03 30.18
CA PRO A 136 -23.97 17.79 31.37
C PRO A 136 -25.03 17.56 32.47
N GLY A 137 -25.16 16.32 32.95
CA GLY A 137 -26.19 15.91 33.93
C GLY A 137 -25.63 15.49 35.29
N SER A 138 -24.34 15.19 35.40
CA SER A 138 -23.76 14.62 36.63
C SER A 138 -23.37 15.65 37.70
N ARG A 139 -23.52 16.95 37.43
CA ARG A 139 -23.38 18.01 38.46
C ARG A 139 -24.64 18.17 39.32
N PHE A 140 -25.82 17.87 38.80
CA PHE A 140 -27.09 18.06 39.53
C PHE A 140 -27.41 16.93 40.52
N LEU A 141 -26.90 15.71 40.31
CA LEU A 141 -27.11 14.60 41.24
C LEU A 141 -26.21 14.66 42.48
N ARG A 142 -25.07 15.35 42.41
CA ARG A 142 -24.15 15.52 43.55
C ARG A 142 -24.59 16.62 44.52
N ALA A 143 -25.22 17.68 44.02
CA ALA A 143 -25.76 18.74 44.88
C ALA A 143 -26.98 18.29 45.71
N ARG A 144 -27.70 17.25 45.27
CA ARG A 144 -28.87 16.72 45.98
C ARG A 144 -28.53 15.66 47.04
N GLN A 145 -27.31 15.12 47.01
CA GLN A 145 -26.83 14.12 47.97
C GLN A 145 -26.01 14.72 49.12
N SER A 146 -25.53 15.96 49.01
CA SER A 146 -24.87 16.66 50.14
C SER A 146 -25.83 17.51 51.00
N ALA A 147 -27.14 17.47 50.68
CA ALA A 147 -28.20 18.21 51.38
C ALA A 147 -29.16 17.27 52.14
N ARG A 148 -28.70 16.05 52.46
CA ARG A 148 -29.40 15.10 53.33
C ARG A 148 -28.47 14.64 54.44
#